data_AF-A0A927IKG5-F1
#
_entry.id   AF-A0A927IKG5-F1
#
_cell.length_a   1.000
_cell.length_b   1.000
_cell.length_c   1.000
_cell.angle_alpha   90.00
_cell.angle_beta   90.00
_cell.angle_gamma   90.00
#
_symmetry.space_group_name_H-M   'P 1'
#
loop_
_entity.id
_entity.type
_entity.pdbx_description
1 polymer ?
#
loop_
_entity_poly.entity_id
_entity_poly.type
_entity_poly.pdbx_seq_one_letter_code
_entity_poly.pdbx_strand_id
1 'polypeptide(L)'
;MLSLHKLELTGPAGTVRITATEATLLRAFAQSADARLGFDQVAECMGVTMDEAQKSRLQVRMVRLRKKLHEAGAEGAVIESIRNVGYQFFEELTLSKT
;
A
#
# COMPACT_ATOMS: atom_id res chain seq x y z
N MET A 1 11.76 -3.82 -8.80
CA MET A 1 10.77 -2.92 -9.41
C MET A 1 9.41 -3.60 -9.37
N LEU A 2 8.43 -2.96 -8.72
CA LEU A 2 7.05 -3.45 -8.65
C LEU A 2 6.19 -2.76 -9.71
N SER A 3 5.23 -3.49 -10.23
CA SER A 3 4.23 -2.94 -11.16
C SER A 3 2.82 -3.29 -10.72
N LEU A 4 1.92 -2.31 -10.82
CA LEU A 4 0.51 -2.48 -10.52
C LEU A 4 -0.31 -2.37 -11.80
N HIS A 5 -1.00 -3.45 -12.14
CA HIS A 5 -1.96 -3.50 -13.24
C HIS A 5 -3.27 -4.12 -12.75
N LYS A 6 -4.40 -3.41 -12.94
CA LYS A 6 -5.71 -3.84 -12.41
C LYS A 6 -5.63 -4.17 -10.90
N LEU A 7 -5.82 -5.43 -10.52
CA LEU A 7 -5.75 -5.97 -9.15
C LEU A 7 -4.60 -6.96 -8.99
N GLU A 8 -3.56 -6.80 -9.80
CA GLU A 8 -2.38 -7.66 -9.85
C GLU A 8 -1.14 -6.80 -9.57
N LEU A 9 -0.40 -7.24 -8.56
CA LEU A 9 0.91 -6.71 -8.22
C LEU A 9 1.95 -7.68 -8.76
N THR A 10 2.75 -7.23 -9.72
CA THR A 10 3.81 -8.03 -10.33
C THR A 10 5.17 -7.51 -9.93
N GLY A 11 6.04 -8.40 -9.48
CA GLY A 11 7.43 -8.12 -9.17
C GLY A 11 8.33 -9.31 -9.53
N PRO A 12 9.60 -9.29 -9.08
CA PRO A 12 10.60 -10.30 -9.45
C PRO A 12 10.23 -11.74 -9.10
N ALA A 13 9.45 -11.96 -8.03
CA ALA A 13 9.05 -13.30 -7.59
C ALA A 13 7.75 -13.79 -8.27
N GLY A 14 7.05 -12.92 -9.00
CA GLY A 14 5.83 -13.25 -9.73
C GLY A 14 4.70 -12.25 -9.52
N THR A 15 3.47 -12.72 -9.74
CA THR A 15 2.26 -11.91 -9.68
C THR A 15 1.38 -12.33 -8.51
N VAL A 16 1.00 -11.37 -7.68
CA VAL A 16 0.15 -11.56 -6.50
C VAL A 16 -1.14 -10.77 -6.67
N ARG A 17 -2.28 -11.41 -6.36
CA ARG A 17 -3.58 -10.74 -6.43
C ARG A 17 -3.84 -9.89 -5.20
N ILE A 18 -4.19 -8.63 -5.43
CA ILE A 18 -4.50 -7.66 -4.39
C ILE A 18 -5.99 -7.28 -4.44
N THR A 19 -6.49 -6.74 -3.34
CA THR A 19 -7.86 -6.21 -3.25
C THR A 19 -7.94 -4.83 -3.89
N ALA A 20 -9.16 -4.37 -4.21
CA ALA A 20 -9.37 -3.03 -4.73
C ALA A 20 -8.80 -1.95 -3.80
N THR A 21 -9.01 -2.07 -2.48
CA THR A 21 -8.44 -1.10 -1.54
C THR A 21 -6.91 -1.13 -1.46
N GLU A 22 -6.30 -2.32 -1.52
CA GLU A 22 -4.83 -2.44 -1.58
C GLU A 22 -4.30 -1.75 -2.84
N ALA A 23 -4.97 -1.95 -3.99
CA ALA A 23 -4.62 -1.25 -5.23
C ALA A 23 -4.79 0.27 -5.11
N THR A 24 -5.86 0.74 -4.47
CA THR A 24 -6.09 2.17 -4.21
C THR A 24 -4.97 2.76 -3.35
N LEU A 25 -4.58 2.09 -2.27
CA LEU A 25 -3.48 2.52 -1.40
C LEU A 25 -2.15 2.60 -2.17
N LEU A 26 -1.82 1.57 -2.93
CA LEU A 26 -0.60 1.55 -3.74
C LEU A 26 -0.58 2.67 -4.78
N ARG A 27 -1.72 2.94 -5.43
CA ARG A 27 -1.86 4.10 -6.34
C ARG A 27 -1.67 5.42 -5.62
N ALA A 28 -2.26 5.58 -4.43
CA ALA A 28 -2.13 6.78 -3.63
C ALA A 28 -0.67 7.00 -3.19
N PHE A 29 0.04 5.95 -2.79
CA PHE A 29 1.49 6.03 -2.51
C PHE A 29 2.27 6.47 -3.75
N ALA A 30 2.06 5.84 -4.91
CA ALA A 30 2.76 6.20 -6.14
C ALA A 30 2.47 7.62 -6.65
N GLN A 31 1.33 8.21 -6.27
CA GLN A 31 0.94 9.56 -6.64
C GLN A 31 1.37 10.62 -5.62
N SER A 32 1.75 10.20 -4.41
CA SER A 32 2.23 11.11 -3.37
C SER A 32 3.68 11.53 -3.65
N ALA A 33 3.99 12.80 -3.41
CA ALA A 33 5.29 13.40 -3.76
C ALA A 33 6.48 12.69 -3.11
N ASP A 34 6.30 12.17 -1.89
CA ASP A 34 7.31 11.46 -1.13
C ASP A 34 6.91 10.02 -0.87
N ALA A 35 5.93 9.45 -1.60
CA ALA A 35 5.36 8.12 -1.35
C ALA A 35 4.81 7.93 0.09
N ARG A 36 4.36 9.02 0.71
CA ARG A 36 3.76 9.04 2.04
C ARG A 36 2.27 9.32 1.98
N LEU A 37 1.52 8.71 2.89
CA LEU A 37 0.11 9.00 3.10
C LEU A 37 -0.15 9.31 4.57
N GLY A 38 -0.86 10.42 4.82
CA GLY A 38 -1.39 10.76 6.13
C GLY A 38 -2.51 9.81 6.56
N PHE A 39 -2.79 9.72 7.86
CA PHE A 39 -3.89 8.86 8.35
C PHE A 39 -5.24 9.17 7.70
N ASP A 40 -5.53 10.45 7.41
CA ASP A 40 -6.78 10.87 6.77
C ASP A 40 -6.84 10.36 5.32
N GLN A 41 -5.77 10.52 4.55
CA GLN A 41 -5.67 10.00 3.17
C GLN A 41 -5.79 8.48 3.13
N VAL A 42 -5.23 7.78 4.12
CA VAL A 42 -5.38 6.34 4.25
C VAL A 42 -6.82 5.96 4.59
N ALA A 43 -7.49 6.69 5.47
CA ALA A 43 -8.93 6.51 5.76
C ALA A 43 -9.79 6.71 4.51
N GLU A 44 -9.51 7.76 3.72
CA GLU A 44 -10.18 8.04 2.44
C GLU A 44 -10.01 6.88 1.45
N CYS A 45 -8.78 6.36 1.28
CA CYS A 45 -8.52 5.19 0.44
C CYS A 45 -9.33 3.96 0.87
N MET A 46 -9.66 3.88 2.16
CA MET A 46 -10.42 2.79 2.75
C MET A 46 -11.93 3.03 2.76
N GLY A 47 -12.40 4.24 2.47
CA GLY A 47 -13.81 4.62 2.56
C GLY A 47 -14.35 4.58 4.00
N VAL A 48 -13.51 4.87 5.00
CA VAL A 48 -13.88 4.84 6.42
C VAL A 48 -13.56 6.17 7.10
N THR A 49 -14.31 6.49 8.15
CA THR A 49 -13.91 7.53 9.11
C THR A 49 -12.96 6.90 10.13
N MET A 50 -11.88 7.61 10.47
CA MET A 50 -10.86 7.06 11.37
C MET A 50 -11.31 7.11 12.84
N ASP A 51 -11.59 5.95 13.42
CA ASP A 51 -11.73 5.75 14.86
C ASP A 51 -10.67 4.75 15.38
N GLU A 52 -10.60 4.51 16.69
CA GLU A 52 -9.60 3.59 17.28
C GLU A 52 -9.72 2.13 16.79
N ALA A 53 -10.94 1.66 16.52
CA ALA A 53 -11.16 0.33 15.96
C ALA A 53 -10.66 0.26 14.50
N GLN A 54 -10.90 1.31 13.71
CA GLN A 54 -10.42 1.42 12.34
C GLN A 54 -8.90 1.52 12.27
N LYS A 55 -8.24 2.24 13.19
CA LYS A 55 -6.77 2.26 13.31
C LYS A 55 -6.20 0.85 13.50
N SER A 56 -6.80 0.06 14.37
CA SER A 56 -6.39 -1.33 14.60
C SER A 56 -6.58 -2.19 13.34
N ARG A 57 -7.72 -2.04 12.66
CA ARG A 57 -7.98 -2.75 11.38
C ARG A 57 -7.03 -2.32 10.28
N LEU A 58 -6.68 -1.04 10.21
CA LEU A 58 -5.72 -0.46 9.27
C LEU A 58 -4.34 -1.10 9.46
N GLN A 59 -3.85 -1.22 10.69
CA GLN A 59 -2.56 -1.87 10.96
C GLN A 59 -2.55 -3.32 10.44
N VAL A 60 -3.62 -4.09 10.68
CA VAL A 60 -3.74 -5.46 10.16
C VAL A 60 -3.73 -5.48 8.63
N ARG A 61 -4.42 -4.54 7.98
CA ARG A 61 -4.41 -4.43 6.51
C ARG A 61 -3.04 -4.07 5.97
N MET A 62 -2.31 -3.16 6.61
CA MET A 62 -0.93 -2.84 6.23
C MET A 62 0.00 -4.04 6.37
N VAL A 63 -0.15 -4.85 7.42
CA VAL A 63 0.62 -6.10 7.57
C VAL A 63 0.33 -7.06 6.42
N ARG A 64 -0.94 -7.21 6.01
CA ARG A 64 -1.30 -8.07 4.87
C ARG A 64 -0.74 -7.54 3.55
N LEU A 65 -0.83 -6.24 3.31
CA LEU A 65 -0.28 -5.62 2.10
C LEU A 65 1.24 -5.81 2.03
N ARG A 66 1.97 -5.62 3.14
CA ARG A 66 3.40 -5.93 3.21
C ARG A 66 3.70 -7.37 2.82
N LYS A 67 2.95 -8.34 3.34
CA LYS A 67 3.15 -9.75 2.97
C LYS A 67 3.01 -9.96 1.47
N LYS A 68 1.99 -9.39 0.84
CA LYS A 68 1.79 -9.47 -0.62
C LYS A 68 2.91 -8.80 -1.42
N LEU A 69 3.44 -7.68 -0.93
CA LEU A 69 4.60 -7.02 -1.54
C LEU A 69 5.82 -7.94 -1.53
N HIS A 70 6.09 -8.61 -0.41
CA HIS A 70 7.18 -9.59 -0.30
C HIS A 70 6.92 -10.84 -1.14
N GLU A 71 5.68 -11.33 -1.21
CA GLU A 71 5.30 -12.44 -2.10
C GLU A 71 5.53 -12.10 -3.59
N ALA A 72 5.40 -10.82 -3.98
CA ALA A 72 5.75 -10.34 -5.31
C ALA A 72 7.27 -10.12 -5.50
N GLY A 73 8.08 -10.27 -4.45
CA GLY A 73 9.54 -10.16 -4.49
C GLY A 73 10.10 -8.81 -4.07
N ALA A 74 9.35 -8.01 -3.31
CA ALA A 74 9.90 -6.85 -2.63
C ALA A 74 10.70 -7.28 -1.39
N GLU A 75 11.78 -6.55 -1.07
CA GLU A 75 12.69 -6.89 0.01
C GLU A 75 12.77 -5.75 1.04
N GLY A 76 13.16 -6.07 2.27
CA GLY A 76 13.35 -5.07 3.32
C GLY A 76 12.07 -4.33 3.75
N ALA A 77 12.23 -3.06 4.12
CA ALA A 77 11.15 -2.25 4.68
C ALA A 77 10.28 -1.62 3.59
N VAL A 78 9.28 -2.35 3.08
CA VAL A 78 8.44 -1.87 1.96
C VAL A 78 7.43 -0.79 2.35
N ILE A 79 6.85 -0.89 3.56
CA ILE A 79 5.91 0.11 4.12
C ILE A 79 6.25 0.29 5.60
N GLU A 80 6.45 1.51 6.07
CA GLU A 80 6.63 1.78 7.51
C GLU A 80 5.57 2.73 8.06
N SER A 81 5.33 2.62 9.37
CA SER A 81 4.47 3.55 10.10
C SER A 81 5.30 4.72 10.60
N ILE A 82 4.89 5.94 10.29
CA ILE A 82 5.50 7.16 10.79
C ILE A 82 4.59 7.74 11.87
N ARG A 83 5.11 7.81 13.10
CA ARG A 83 4.34 8.23 14.28
C ARG A 83 3.70 9.61 14.06
N ASN A 84 2.39 9.71 14.34
CA ASN A 84 1.58 10.92 14.17
C ASN A 84 1.48 11.46 12.74
N VAL A 85 1.94 10.70 11.74
CA VAL A 85 1.89 11.11 10.33
C VAL A 85 1.03 10.13 9.55
N GLY A 86 1.43 8.86 9.48
CA GLY A 86 0.73 7.85 8.70
C GLY A 86 1.68 6.76 8.24
N TYR A 87 1.73 6.51 6.93
CA TYR A 87 2.55 5.45 6.35
C TYR A 87 3.42 5.96 5.20
N GLN A 88 4.60 5.35 5.06
CA GLN A 88 5.58 5.62 4.02
C GLN A 88 5.81 4.34 3.22
N PHE A 89 5.81 4.44 1.89
CA PHE A 89 6.19 3.36 0.98
C PHE A 89 7.62 3.62 0.46
N PHE A 90 8.45 2.58 0.42
CA PHE A 90 9.89 2.72 0.11
C PHE A 90 10.31 2.02 -1.19
N GLU A 91 9.39 1.34 -1.85
CA GLU A 91 9.64 0.67 -3.12
C GLU A 91 9.28 1.58 -4.30
N GLU A 92 9.90 1.32 -5.45
CA GLU A 92 9.48 1.94 -6.70
C GLU A 92 8.29 1.17 -7.28
N LEU A 93 7.17 1.89 -7.51
CA LEU A 93 5.95 1.32 -8.07
C LEU A 93 5.58 1.98 -9.40
N THR A 94 5.57 1.19 -10.46
CA THR A 94 5.06 1.61 -11.77
C THR A 94 3.57 1.33 -11.89
N LEU A 95 2.79 2.32 -12.34
CA LEU A 95 1.37 2.18 -12.62
C LEU A 95 1.17 1.91 -14.11
N SER A 96 0.87 0.65 -14.47
CA SER A 96 0.57 0.29 -15.84
C SER A 96 -0.88 0.67 -16.16
N LYS A 97 -1.07 1.57 -17.12
CA LYS A 97 -2.37 1.79 -17.76
C LYS A 97 -2.44 0.88 -18.99
N THR A 98 -3.57 0.19 -19.15
CA THR A 98 -3.85 -0.53 -20.40
C THR A 98 -4.25 0.50 -21.43
#